data_AF-A0A1F4W2P5-F1
#
_entry.id   AF-A0A1F4W2P5-F1
#
_cell.length_a   1.000
_cell.length_b   1.000
_cell.length_c   1.000
_cell.angle_alpha   90.00
_cell.angle_beta   90.00
_cell.angle_gamma   90.00
#
_symmetry.space_group_name_H-M   'P 1'
#
loop_
_entity.id
_entity.type
_entity.pdbx_description
1 polymer ?
#
loop_
_entity_poly.entity_id
_entity_poly.type
_entity_poly.pdbx_seq_one_letter_code
_entity_poly.pdbx_strand_id
1 'polypeptide(L)'
;MYSSQSMEDGIQQIWHSISTDNGNSWSTWDNLSKSNLDARHASVGYNGSELMAVWRQQPDEGKPSQIFYSIYKNDKWSNPRVIRESDHYQMFPVVGSSKTGFAVSWMENRDSSDFPKDDPEASFGYVSYYKETTAGFSSPISISSTDNVLYPQLASSITEEYYLFYEKELGETYRIFFNRLTTK
;
A
#
# COMPACT_ATOMS: atom_id res chain seq x y z
N MET A 1 14.80 0.48 5.12
CA MET A 1 14.78 0.41 3.64
C MET A 1 14.25 -0.97 3.29
N TYR A 2 13.24 -1.09 2.42
CA TYR A 2 12.77 -2.39 1.96
C TYR A 2 13.33 -2.64 0.56
N SER A 3 13.59 -3.90 0.23
CA SER A 3 13.98 -4.31 -1.12
C SER A 3 13.24 -5.60 -1.47
N SER A 4 12.85 -5.76 -2.74
CA SER A 4 12.37 -7.04 -3.24
C SER A 4 13.58 -7.86 -3.68
N GLN A 5 13.71 -9.07 -3.16
CA GLN A 5 14.69 -10.05 -3.63
C GLN A 5 13.94 -11.12 -4.42
N SER A 6 14.36 -11.35 -5.66
CA SER A 6 13.86 -12.48 -6.46
C SER A 6 14.49 -13.78 -5.96
N MET A 7 13.68 -14.79 -5.65
CA MET A 7 14.17 -16.17 -5.49
C MET A 7 14.24 -16.86 -6.86
N GLU A 8 14.93 -18.01 -6.93
CA GLU A 8 15.36 -18.72 -8.17
C GLU A 8 14.25 -18.98 -9.21
N ASP A 9 12.96 -18.88 -8.82
CA ASP A 9 11.79 -19.08 -9.69
C ASP A 9 11.18 -17.76 -10.23
N GLY A 10 11.80 -16.61 -9.97
CA GLY A 10 11.32 -15.29 -10.41
C GLY A 10 10.22 -14.67 -9.52
N ILE A 11 9.82 -15.36 -8.45
CA ILE A 11 8.84 -14.88 -7.46
C ILE A 11 9.48 -13.80 -6.60
N GLN A 12 8.84 -12.63 -6.51
CA GLN A 12 9.25 -11.54 -5.62
C GLN A 12 8.60 -11.65 -4.25
N GLN A 13 9.34 -11.28 -3.21
CA GLN A 13 8.88 -11.19 -1.82
C GLN A 13 9.23 -9.84 -1.23
N ILE A 14 8.54 -9.44 -0.16
CA ILE A 14 8.83 -8.21 0.57
C ILE A 14 9.73 -8.53 1.75
N TRP A 15 10.96 -8.01 1.72
CA TRP A 15 11.93 -8.16 2.80
C TRP A 15 12.16 -6.82 3.50
N HIS A 16 12.45 -6.88 4.80
CA HIS A 16 12.76 -5.70 5.59
C HIS A 16 14.08 -5.85 6.34
N SER A 17 14.71 -4.70 6.59
CA SER A 17 15.80 -4.54 7.55
C SER A 17 15.67 -3.17 8.23
N ILE A 18 16.10 -3.09 9.49
CA ILE A 18 15.92 -1.92 10.35
C ILE A 18 17.30 -1.40 10.77
N SER A 19 17.45 -0.09 10.71
CA SER A 19 18.61 0.64 11.22
C SER A 19 18.18 1.45 12.44
N THR A 20 18.98 1.40 13.51
CA THR A 20 18.79 2.22 14.73
C THR A 20 19.87 3.28 14.90
N ASP A 21 20.78 3.43 13.94
CA ASP A 21 21.99 4.26 14.04
C ASP A 21 22.15 5.21 12.85
N ASN A 22 21.03 5.75 12.35
CA ASN A 22 20.98 6.64 11.18
C ASN A 22 21.52 6.03 9.88
N GLY A 23 21.40 4.70 9.74
CA GLY A 23 21.72 3.97 8.51
C GLY A 23 23.16 3.48 8.44
N ASN A 24 23.93 3.58 9.53
CA ASN A 24 25.31 3.10 9.57
C ASN A 24 25.36 1.56 9.60
N SER A 25 24.40 0.93 10.26
CA SER A 25 24.23 -0.52 10.27
C SER A 25 22.76 -0.90 10.12
N TRP A 26 22.54 -2.12 9.64
CA TRP A 26 21.22 -2.67 9.34
C TRP A 26 21.10 -4.04 9.97
N SER A 27 19.92 -4.37 10.49
CA SER A 27 19.62 -5.70 10.98
C SER A 27 19.76 -6.74 9.85
N THR A 28 19.80 -8.01 10.22
CA THR A 28 19.60 -9.08 9.24
C THR A 28 18.25 -8.90 8.54
N TRP A 29 18.21 -9.29 7.26
CA TRP A 29 16.97 -9.29 6.48
C TRP A 29 15.98 -10.31 7.01
N ASP A 30 14.70 -9.94 7.06
CA ASP A 30 13.60 -10.83 7.42
C ASP A 30 12.43 -10.68 6.42
N ASN A 31 11.74 -11.78 6.16
CA ASN A 31 10.67 -11.86 5.16
C ASN A 31 9.37 -11.34 5.78
N LEU A 32 8.91 -10.19 5.29
CA LEU A 32 7.70 -9.53 5.77
C LEU A 32 6.43 -10.13 5.18
N SER A 33 6.44 -10.46 3.89
CA SER A 33 5.25 -10.99 3.20
C SER A 33 4.86 -12.39 3.68
N LYS A 34 5.83 -13.18 4.17
CA LYS A 34 5.63 -14.54 4.71
C LYS A 34 4.82 -15.44 3.77
N SER A 35 5.01 -15.26 2.47
CA SER A 35 4.30 -15.96 1.41
C SER A 35 5.29 -16.66 0.48
N ASN A 36 4.81 -17.65 -0.26
CA ASN A 36 5.48 -18.21 -1.43
C ASN A 36 4.94 -17.65 -2.75
N LEU A 37 3.95 -16.74 -2.70
CA LEU A 37 3.35 -16.08 -3.86
C LEU A 37 3.93 -14.68 -4.05
N ASP A 38 3.90 -14.21 -5.28
CA ASP A 38 4.52 -12.95 -5.68
C ASP A 38 3.95 -11.75 -4.90
N ALA A 39 4.84 -10.95 -4.33
CA ALA A 39 4.57 -9.77 -3.52
C ALA A 39 5.43 -8.58 -3.99
N ARG A 40 4.79 -7.43 -4.28
CA ARG A 40 5.43 -6.23 -4.87
C ARG A 40 4.84 -4.93 -4.36
N HIS A 41 5.40 -3.82 -4.84
CA HIS A 41 4.90 -2.46 -4.62
C HIS A 41 4.66 -2.18 -3.14
N ALA A 42 5.73 -2.32 -2.35
CA ALA A 42 5.64 -2.02 -0.94
C ALA A 42 5.66 -0.51 -0.69
N SER A 43 5.02 -0.09 0.40
CA SER A 43 5.10 1.26 0.95
C SER A 43 5.18 1.16 2.48
N VAL A 44 5.85 2.11 3.13
CA VAL A 44 5.97 2.14 4.59
C VAL A 44 5.74 3.54 5.12
N GLY A 45 4.96 3.66 6.19
CA GLY A 45 4.72 4.91 6.90
C GLY A 45 5.04 4.79 8.38
N TYR A 46 5.42 5.91 9.00
CA TYR A 46 5.66 6.03 10.45
C TYR A 46 4.76 7.11 11.03
N ASN A 47 3.97 6.79 12.07
CA ASN A 47 3.06 7.75 12.71
C ASN A 47 3.64 8.41 13.98
N GLY A 48 4.91 8.14 14.32
CA GLY A 48 5.53 8.62 15.57
C GLY A 48 5.60 7.57 16.67
N SER A 49 4.93 6.42 16.51
CA SER A 49 4.94 5.32 17.48
C SER A 49 5.07 3.93 16.85
N GLU A 50 4.51 3.75 15.66
CA GLU A 50 4.42 2.47 14.95
C GLU A 50 4.84 2.66 13.50
N LEU A 51 5.25 1.58 12.84
CA LEU A 51 5.38 1.54 11.38
C LEU A 51 4.23 0.72 10.79
N MET A 52 3.68 1.17 9.67
CA MET A 52 2.83 0.36 8.82
C MET A 52 3.54 0.09 7.52
N ALA A 53 3.70 -1.18 7.16
CA ALA A 53 4.09 -1.58 5.82
C ALA A 53 2.86 -2.12 5.09
N VAL A 54 2.73 -1.78 3.81
CA VAL A 54 1.74 -2.34 2.89
C VAL A 54 2.42 -2.84 1.63
N TRP A 55 1.80 -3.79 0.95
CA TRP A 55 2.27 -4.30 -0.33
C TRP A 55 1.13 -4.97 -1.09
N ARG A 56 1.32 -5.14 -2.40
CA ARG A 56 0.45 -5.93 -3.27
C ARG A 56 0.91 -7.39 -3.24
N GLN A 57 0.01 -8.35 -3.09
CA GLN A 57 0.33 -9.78 -3.13
C GLN A 57 -0.88 -10.60 -3.58
N GLN A 58 -0.66 -11.73 -4.24
CA GLN A 58 -1.73 -12.71 -4.43
C GLN A 58 -2.07 -13.42 -3.10
N PRO A 59 -3.35 -13.51 -2.71
CA PRO A 59 -3.73 -14.25 -1.51
C PRO A 59 -3.58 -15.76 -1.72
N ASP A 60 -3.87 -16.24 -2.93
CA ASP A 60 -3.72 -17.62 -3.39
C ASP A 60 -3.37 -17.64 -4.89
N GLU A 61 -2.86 -18.76 -5.38
CA GLU A 61 -2.55 -18.94 -6.81
C GLU A 61 -3.80 -18.71 -7.68
N GLY A 62 -3.65 -17.91 -8.74
CA GLY A 62 -4.72 -17.58 -9.67
C GLY A 62 -5.80 -16.62 -9.13
N LYS A 63 -5.63 -16.07 -7.91
CA LYS A 63 -6.53 -15.03 -7.39
C LYS A 63 -6.04 -13.62 -7.73
N PRO A 64 -6.97 -12.63 -7.83
CA PRO A 64 -6.61 -11.24 -7.95
C PRO A 64 -5.72 -10.78 -6.80
N SER A 65 -4.70 -10.01 -7.10
CA SER A 65 -3.81 -9.45 -6.08
C SER A 65 -4.55 -8.52 -5.13
N GLN A 66 -4.27 -8.63 -3.84
CA GLN A 66 -4.84 -7.79 -2.79
C GLN A 66 -3.74 -6.95 -2.13
N ILE A 67 -4.13 -5.91 -1.40
CA ILE A 67 -3.22 -5.11 -0.57
C ILE A 67 -3.16 -5.73 0.82
N PHE A 68 -1.98 -6.18 1.18
CA PHE A 68 -1.64 -6.67 2.50
C PHE A 68 -0.99 -5.56 3.32
N TYR A 69 -1.09 -5.67 4.63
CA TYR A 69 -0.39 -4.82 5.57
C TYR A 69 0.15 -5.60 6.77
N SER A 70 1.17 -5.02 7.41
CA SER A 70 1.68 -5.43 8.71
C SER A 70 2.08 -4.20 9.52
N ILE A 71 1.92 -4.28 10.84
CA ILE A 71 2.27 -3.22 11.79
C ILE A 71 3.49 -3.64 12.60
N TYR A 72 4.50 -2.77 12.64
CA TYR A 72 5.64 -2.90 13.54
C TYR A 72 5.38 -2.15 14.84
N LYS A 73 5.32 -2.88 15.95
CA LYS A 73 5.15 -2.35 17.30
C LYS A 73 5.89 -3.24 18.29
N ASN A 74 6.55 -2.65 19.29
CA ASN A 74 7.30 -3.39 20.32
C ASN A 74 8.31 -4.38 19.73
N ASP A 75 9.09 -3.90 18.76
CA ASP A 75 10.14 -4.63 18.05
C ASP A 75 9.68 -5.87 17.27
N LYS A 76 8.41 -5.92 16.87
CA LYS A 76 7.85 -7.04 16.10
C LYS A 76 6.84 -6.58 15.07
N TRP A 77 6.88 -7.20 13.90
CA TRP A 77 5.82 -7.12 12.89
C TRP A 77 4.65 -8.03 13.26
N SER A 78 3.43 -7.56 13.06
CA SER A 78 2.23 -8.39 13.09
C SER A 78 2.22 -9.39 11.93
N ASN A 79 1.34 -10.39 11.99
CA ASN A 79 1.09 -11.22 10.81
C ASN A 79 0.48 -10.37 9.68
N PRO A 80 0.84 -10.64 8.41
CA PRO A 80 0.18 -10.02 7.26
C PRO A 80 -1.32 -10.20 7.28
N ARG A 81 -2.06 -9.13 6.94
CA ARG A 81 -3.52 -9.14 6.79
C ARG A 81 -3.90 -8.35 5.55
N VAL A 82 -4.97 -8.74 4.87
CA VAL A 82 -5.54 -7.93 3.80
C VAL A 82 -6.19 -6.66 4.36
N ILE A 83 -6.09 -5.55 3.63
CA ILE A 83 -6.83 -4.32 3.95
C ILE A 83 -8.33 -4.55 3.71
N ARG A 84 -8.67 -5.12 2.55
CA ARG A 84 -10.02 -5.48 2.13
C ARG A 84 -9.96 -6.50 1.00
N GLU A 85 -10.75 -7.57 1.11
CA GLU A 85 -10.98 -8.51 0.02
C GLU A 85 -11.76 -7.84 -1.14
N SER A 86 -11.30 -8.06 -2.37
CA SER A 86 -11.94 -7.62 -3.60
C SER A 86 -11.82 -8.70 -4.68
N ASP A 87 -12.79 -8.77 -5.58
CA ASP A 87 -12.71 -9.56 -6.81
C ASP A 87 -11.92 -8.86 -7.92
N HIS A 88 -11.53 -7.60 -7.69
CA HIS A 88 -10.64 -6.82 -8.54
C HIS A 88 -9.17 -6.94 -8.14
N TYR A 89 -8.28 -6.59 -9.07
CA TYR A 89 -6.84 -6.52 -8.83
C TYR A 89 -6.49 -5.21 -8.14
N GLN A 90 -6.10 -5.28 -6.87
CA GLN A 90 -5.63 -4.13 -6.12
C GLN A 90 -4.15 -3.84 -6.43
N MET A 91 -3.81 -2.57 -6.64
CA MET A 91 -2.50 -2.15 -7.17
C MET A 91 -1.98 -0.86 -6.54
N PHE A 92 -0.65 -0.70 -6.57
CA PHE A 92 0.12 0.47 -6.13
C PHE A 92 -0.32 1.05 -4.78
N PRO A 93 -0.22 0.27 -3.70
CA PRO A 93 -0.61 0.75 -2.39
C PRO A 93 0.40 1.78 -1.87
N VAL A 94 -0.10 2.84 -1.22
CA VAL A 94 0.73 3.86 -0.60
C VAL A 94 0.22 4.17 0.80
N VAL A 95 1.10 4.13 1.79
CA VAL A 95 0.81 4.54 3.17
C VAL A 95 1.09 6.03 3.32
N GLY A 96 0.10 6.78 3.77
CA GLY A 96 0.29 8.07 4.41
C GLY A 96 0.16 7.93 5.92
N SER A 97 1.00 8.62 6.68
CA SER A 97 0.83 8.77 8.13
C SER A 97 0.43 10.21 8.49
N SER A 98 -0.35 10.36 9.55
CA SER A 98 -0.66 11.66 10.15
C SER A 98 -0.68 11.55 11.67
N LYS A 99 -0.98 12.65 12.37
CA LYS A 99 -1.22 12.60 13.84
C LYS A 99 -2.39 11.69 14.23
N THR A 100 -3.29 11.38 13.30
CA THR A 100 -4.47 10.53 13.55
C THR A 100 -4.22 9.05 13.23
N GLY A 101 -3.04 8.68 12.72
CA GLY A 101 -2.67 7.30 12.44
C GLY A 101 -2.20 7.10 11.00
N PHE A 102 -2.75 6.09 10.34
CA PHE A 102 -2.40 5.75 8.96
C PHE A 102 -3.61 5.81 8.04
N ALA A 103 -3.37 6.19 6.79
CA ALA A 103 -4.26 5.98 5.67
C ALA A 103 -3.53 5.23 4.57
N VAL A 104 -4.24 4.42 3.81
CA VAL A 104 -3.70 3.70 2.65
C VAL A 104 -4.53 4.04 1.44
N SER A 105 -3.87 4.41 0.34
CA SER A 105 -4.50 4.56 -0.98
C SER A 105 -4.04 3.47 -1.92
N TRP A 106 -4.91 3.05 -2.84
CA TRP A 106 -4.63 2.05 -3.86
C TRP A 106 -5.55 2.22 -5.07
N MET A 107 -5.22 1.54 -6.16
CA MET A 107 -6.09 1.36 -7.32
C MET A 107 -6.74 -0.02 -7.31
N GLU A 108 -7.92 -0.15 -7.93
CA GLU A 108 -8.47 -1.46 -8.31
C GLU A 108 -8.76 -1.50 -9.81
N ASN A 109 -8.36 -2.58 -10.47
CA ASN A 109 -8.65 -2.85 -11.88
C ASN A 109 -9.46 -4.15 -12.01
N ARG A 110 -10.40 -4.20 -12.97
CA ARG A 110 -11.20 -5.41 -13.23
C ARG A 110 -10.36 -6.51 -13.87
N ASP A 111 -9.52 -6.13 -14.83
CA ASP A 111 -8.66 -7.03 -15.57
C ASP A 111 -7.30 -7.18 -14.88
N SER A 112 -6.63 -8.31 -15.17
CA SER A 112 -5.32 -8.58 -14.59
C SER A 112 -4.29 -7.57 -15.10
N SER A 113 -3.46 -7.08 -14.19
CA SER A 113 -2.17 -6.51 -14.53
C SER A 113 -1.14 -7.56 -14.09
N ASP A 114 -0.76 -8.41 -15.05
CA ASP A 114 0.04 -9.62 -14.81
C ASP A 114 1.39 -9.28 -14.19
N PHE A 115 1.84 -10.05 -13.21
CA PHE A 115 3.23 -9.97 -12.80
C PHE A 115 4.14 -10.57 -13.89
N PRO A 116 5.26 -9.94 -14.27
CA PRO A 116 5.82 -8.68 -13.78
C PRO A 116 5.44 -7.44 -14.62
N LYS A 117 4.55 -7.57 -15.62
CA LYS A 117 4.21 -6.46 -16.52
C LYS A 117 3.06 -5.63 -15.94
N ASP A 118 3.44 -4.60 -15.19
CA ASP A 118 2.50 -3.58 -14.74
C ASP A 118 2.14 -2.65 -15.91
N ASP A 119 0.96 -2.87 -16.48
CA ASP A 119 0.34 -2.02 -17.51
C ASP A 119 -1.07 -1.62 -17.03
N PRO A 120 -1.16 -0.79 -15.97
CA PRO A 120 -2.44 -0.45 -15.36
C PRO A 120 -3.22 0.51 -16.26
N GLU A 121 -4.48 0.16 -16.53
CA GLU A 121 -5.44 1.11 -17.06
C GLU A 121 -6.00 1.98 -15.94
N ALA A 122 -6.35 3.23 -16.26
CA ALA A 122 -6.97 4.11 -15.29
C ALA A 122 -8.32 3.50 -14.85
N SER A 123 -8.56 3.47 -13.54
CA SER A 123 -9.70 2.75 -13.01
C SER A 123 -10.14 3.29 -11.64
N PHE A 124 -10.63 2.43 -10.77
CA PHE A 124 -11.05 2.82 -9.44
C PHE A 124 -9.85 3.23 -8.58
N GLY A 125 -9.99 4.36 -7.87
CA GLY A 125 -9.03 4.78 -6.85
C GLY A 125 -9.70 4.86 -5.49
N TYR A 126 -9.05 4.32 -4.46
CA TYR A 126 -9.57 4.28 -3.10
C TYR A 126 -8.58 4.80 -2.07
N VAL A 127 -9.13 5.29 -0.96
CA VAL A 127 -8.42 5.53 0.29
C VAL A 127 -9.17 4.88 1.44
N SER A 128 -8.44 4.32 2.41
CA SER A 128 -9.02 3.86 3.67
C SER A 128 -8.13 4.19 4.85
N TYR A 129 -8.76 4.49 5.99
CA TYR A 129 -8.11 4.88 7.23
C TYR A 129 -7.99 3.69 8.18
N TYR A 130 -6.80 3.49 8.73
CA TYR A 130 -6.58 2.50 9.77
C TYR A 130 -7.17 2.99 11.10
N LYS A 131 -7.92 2.12 11.76
CA LYS A 131 -8.57 2.37 13.05
C LYS A 131 -7.96 1.44 14.09
N GLU A 132 -7.17 2.01 14.99
CA GLU A 132 -6.55 1.26 16.09
C GLU A 132 -7.59 0.56 16.98
N THR A 133 -8.74 1.21 17.21
CA THR A 133 -9.82 0.68 18.06
C THR A 133 -10.39 -0.65 17.57
N THR A 134 -10.36 -0.90 16.26
CA THR A 134 -10.83 -2.15 15.65
C THR A 134 -9.69 -2.98 15.07
N ALA A 135 -8.44 -2.52 15.21
CA ALA A 135 -7.26 -3.10 14.55
C ALA A 135 -7.55 -3.46 13.08
N GLY A 136 -8.08 -2.49 12.32
CA GLY A 136 -8.56 -2.71 10.96
C GLY A 136 -8.86 -1.42 10.21
N PHE A 137 -9.21 -1.54 8.94
CA PHE A 137 -9.45 -0.39 8.06
C PHE A 137 -10.93 0.00 8.01
N SER A 138 -11.21 1.28 7.78
CA SER A 138 -12.54 1.75 7.40
C SER A 138 -13.02 1.11 6.08
N SER A 139 -14.31 1.24 5.79
CA SER A 139 -14.78 1.05 4.41
C SER A 139 -14.01 1.97 3.46
N PRO A 140 -13.55 1.49 2.29
CA PRO A 140 -12.85 2.32 1.32
C PRO A 140 -13.73 3.48 0.84
N ILE A 141 -13.11 4.62 0.65
CA ILE A 141 -13.72 5.83 0.10
C ILE A 141 -13.14 6.04 -1.30
N SER A 142 -14.02 6.21 -2.30
CA SER A 142 -13.59 6.49 -3.67
C SER A 142 -12.95 7.88 -3.76
N ILE A 143 -11.79 7.94 -4.42
CA ILE A 143 -11.01 9.17 -4.62
C ILE A 143 -11.63 10.06 -5.70
N SER A 144 -12.31 9.45 -6.67
CA SER A 144 -12.94 10.08 -7.82
C SER A 144 -14.34 9.51 -8.00
N SER A 145 -15.26 10.31 -8.54
CA SER A 145 -16.61 9.87 -8.94
C SER A 145 -16.63 9.12 -10.27
N THR A 146 -15.48 9.01 -10.93
CA THR A 146 -15.29 8.36 -12.23
C THR A 146 -14.11 7.38 -12.14
N ASP A 147 -14.20 6.28 -12.90
CA ASP A 147 -13.22 5.19 -12.93
C ASP A 147 -12.07 5.55 -13.88
N ASN A 148 -11.23 6.48 -13.48
CA ASN A 148 -10.11 6.98 -14.29
C ASN A 148 -8.95 7.47 -13.43
N VAL A 149 -8.74 6.86 -12.28
CA VAL A 149 -7.65 7.17 -11.35
C VAL A 149 -6.45 6.29 -11.65
N LEU A 150 -5.26 6.89 -11.57
CA LEU A 150 -3.96 6.27 -11.66
C LEU A 150 -3.07 6.71 -10.48
N TYR A 151 -2.26 5.79 -9.99
CA TYR A 151 -1.16 6.02 -9.04
C TYR A 151 -1.49 6.94 -7.86
N PRO A 152 -2.49 6.61 -7.01
CA PRO A 152 -2.81 7.44 -5.86
C PRO A 152 -1.68 7.39 -4.82
N GLN A 153 -1.24 8.57 -4.39
CA GLN A 153 -0.16 8.79 -3.45
C GLN A 153 -0.67 9.56 -2.24
N LEU A 154 -0.33 9.09 -1.04
CA LEU A 154 -0.59 9.81 0.20
C LEU A 154 0.70 10.37 0.78
N ALA A 155 0.71 11.67 1.05
CA ALA A 155 1.81 12.29 1.78
C ALA A 155 1.65 12.09 3.29
N SER A 156 2.78 11.87 3.96
CA SER A 156 2.82 11.92 5.42
C SER A 156 2.68 13.37 5.91
N SER A 157 1.96 13.57 7.01
CA SER A 157 1.63 14.89 7.55
C SER A 157 1.89 14.98 9.05
N ILE A 158 2.25 16.15 9.54
CA ILE A 158 2.32 16.47 10.98
C ILE A 158 0.99 17.04 11.50
N THR A 159 0.00 17.18 10.64
CA THR A 159 -1.37 17.60 10.99
C THR A 159 -2.27 16.37 11.15
N GLU A 160 -3.55 16.60 11.40
CA GLU A 160 -4.58 15.56 11.38
C GLU A 160 -5.11 15.27 9.97
N GLU A 161 -4.61 16.00 8.96
CA GLU A 161 -5.03 15.90 7.57
C GLU A 161 -4.12 14.96 6.79
N TYR A 162 -4.69 14.35 5.75
CA TYR A 162 -3.92 13.64 4.72
C TYR A 162 -3.99 14.41 3.41
N TYR A 163 -2.89 14.37 2.67
CA TYR A 163 -2.80 15.00 1.36
C TYR A 163 -2.65 13.92 0.30
N LEU A 164 -3.63 13.86 -0.59
CA LEU A 164 -3.75 12.85 -1.63
C LEU A 164 -3.44 13.49 -2.99
N PHE A 165 -2.53 12.87 -3.72
CA PHE A 165 -2.23 13.18 -5.11
C PHE A 165 -2.57 11.96 -5.95
N TYR A 166 -3.10 12.16 -7.14
CA TYR A 166 -3.36 11.05 -8.06
C TYR A 166 -3.37 11.57 -9.49
N GLU A 167 -3.02 10.70 -10.41
CA GLU A 167 -3.20 10.95 -11.83
C GLU A 167 -4.63 10.59 -12.24
N LYS A 168 -5.19 11.35 -13.17
CA LYS A 168 -6.52 11.10 -13.72
C LYS A 168 -6.48 11.16 -15.24
N GLU A 169 -7.02 10.14 -15.88
CA GLU A 169 -7.16 10.07 -17.34
C GLU A 169 -8.39 10.89 -17.79
N LEU A 170 -8.20 11.77 -18.76
CA LEU A 170 -9.18 12.71 -19.30
C LEU A 170 -9.13 12.66 -20.83
N GLY A 171 -9.66 11.58 -21.41
CA GLY A 171 -9.48 11.29 -22.83
C GLY A 171 -8.02 10.97 -23.12
N GLU A 172 -7.43 11.59 -24.15
CA GLU A 172 -6.02 11.37 -24.52
C GLU A 172 -5.00 12.07 -23.60
N THR A 173 -5.44 12.65 -22.49
CA THR A 173 -4.57 13.42 -21.59
C THR A 173 -4.66 12.93 -20.16
N TYR A 174 -3.55 13.07 -19.43
CA TYR A 174 -3.46 12.74 -18.01
C TYR A 174 -3.16 14.00 -17.22
N ARG A 175 -3.76 14.15 -16.04
CA ARG A 175 -3.52 15.28 -15.15
C ARG A 175 -3.36 14.83 -13.71
N ILE A 176 -2.51 15.52 -12.97
CA ILE A 176 -2.37 15.33 -11.52
C ILE A 176 -3.43 16.15 -10.79
N PHE A 177 -4.15 15.49 -9.90
CA PHE A 177 -5.12 16.08 -9.00
C PHE A 177 -4.60 16.04 -7.56
N PHE A 178 -5.05 17.00 -6.77
CA PHE A 178 -4.69 17.13 -5.35
C PHE A 178 -5.95 17.29 -4.52
N ASN A 179 -6.09 16.44 -3.51
CA ASN A 179 -7.18 16.47 -2.55
C ASN A 179 -6.61 16.57 -1.12
N ARG A 180 -7.23 17.42 -0.31
CA ARG A 180 -7.03 17.44 1.13
C ARG A 180 -8.12 16.61 1.80
N LEU A 181 -7.73 15.62 2.60
CA LEU A 181 -8.63 14.71 3.27
C LEU A 181 -8.61 14.96 4.78
N THR A 182 -9.78 15.03 5.40
CA THR A 182 -9.93 15.15 6.85
C THR A 182 -10.60 13.91 7.41
N THR A 183 -10.06 13.37 8.50
CA THR A 183 -10.73 12.34 9.28
C THR A 183 -11.80 13.01 10.13
N LYS A 184 -13.08 12.87 9.74
CA LYS A 184 -14.20 13.32 10.57
C LYS A 184 -14.46 12.35 11.72
#